data_AF-A0A834CSQ0-F1
#
_entry.id   AF-A0A834CSQ0-F1
#
_cell.length_a   1.000
_cell.length_b   1.000
_cell.length_c   1.000
_cell.angle_alpha   90.00
_cell.angle_beta   90.00
_cell.angle_gamma   90.00
#
_symmetry.space_group_name_H-M   'P 1'
#
loop_
_entity.id
_entity.type
_entity.pdbx_description
1 polymer ?
#
loop_
_entity_poly.entity_id
_entity_poly.type
_entity_poly.pdbx_seq_one_letter_code
_entity_poly.pdbx_strand_id
1 'polypeptide(L)'
;MKKIEKCMNLAAPGPHIFLFVLRLGRFTKEEQDTVKMFLEKFGERVSRYSIMLFTHGDKLKTQSIEEFISKNEGLIEILYSFSNRYHVFNNETDDAEQRNQLMEKMISVINENKGGYYTNKMLDRAKKISKKKKEKALKEMKVEERKRINSMKAEVKTEMLLNGERVRENKCVVQ
;
A
#
# COMPACT_ATOMS: atom_id res chain seq x y z
N MET A 1 -0.34 -13.60 -8.94
CA MET A 1 0.46 -12.93 -9.99
C MET A 1 0.13 -13.41 -11.40
N LYS A 2 -0.04 -14.71 -11.66
CA LYS A 2 -0.41 -15.24 -12.99
C LYS A 2 -1.58 -14.51 -13.68
N LYS A 3 -2.65 -14.17 -12.94
CA LYS A 3 -3.79 -13.40 -13.48
C LYS A 3 -3.41 -11.97 -13.90
N ILE A 4 -2.55 -11.30 -13.13
CA ILE A 4 -2.04 -9.95 -13.46
C ILE A 4 -1.19 -9.98 -14.72
N GLU A 5 -0.28 -10.94 -14.85
CA GLU A 5 0.55 -11.12 -16.05
C GLU A 5 -0.31 -11.41 -17.27
N LYS A 6 -1.36 -12.23 -17.11
CA LYS A 6 -2.36 -12.45 -18.17
C LYS A 6 -3.05 -11.14 -18.56
N CYS A 7 -3.51 -10.33 -17.61
CA CYS A 7 -4.13 -9.03 -17.90
C CYS A 7 -3.17 -8.07 -18.61
N MET A 8 -1.91 -8.02 -18.19
CA MET A 8 -0.87 -7.21 -18.85
C MET A 8 -0.64 -7.65 -20.30
N ASN A 9 -0.68 -8.95 -20.58
CA ASN A 9 -0.53 -9.49 -21.93
C ASN A 9 -1.78 -9.23 -22.79
N LEU A 10 -2.98 -9.27 -22.20
CA LEU A 10 -4.21 -8.89 -22.90
C LEU A 10 -4.23 -7.39 -23.24
N ALA A 11 -3.56 -6.57 -22.45
CA ALA A 11 -3.37 -5.15 -22.68
C ALA A 11 -2.11 -4.83 -23.50
N ALA A 12 -1.53 -5.79 -24.24
CA ALA A 12 -0.28 -5.58 -24.98
C ALA A 12 -0.35 -4.34 -25.90
N PRO A 13 0.72 -3.52 -25.97
CA PRO A 13 2.06 -3.71 -25.37
C PRO A 13 2.14 -3.37 -23.87
N GLY A 14 1.05 -2.85 -23.30
CA GLY A 14 0.83 -2.58 -21.88
C GLY A 14 -0.33 -1.58 -21.70
N PRO A 15 -0.93 -1.49 -20.50
CA PRO A 15 -2.00 -0.54 -20.26
C PRO A 15 -1.49 0.91 -20.23
N HIS A 16 -2.24 1.79 -20.89
CA HIS A 16 -2.04 3.24 -20.82
C HIS A 16 -2.51 3.82 -19.48
N ILE A 17 -3.65 3.32 -18.98
CA ILE A 17 -4.30 3.78 -17.76
C ILE A 17 -4.65 2.60 -16.86
N PHE A 18 -4.48 2.78 -15.56
CA PHE A 18 -5.09 1.97 -14.51
C PHE A 18 -6.16 2.80 -13.79
N LEU A 19 -7.38 2.29 -13.75
CA LEU A 19 -8.44 2.87 -12.94
C LEU A 19 -8.57 2.12 -11.62
N PHE A 20 -8.46 2.85 -10.52
CA PHE A 20 -8.69 2.30 -9.18
C PHE A 20 -10.09 2.69 -8.75
N VAL A 21 -10.99 1.73 -8.82
CA VAL A 21 -12.41 1.96 -8.60
C VAL A 21 -12.74 1.80 -7.13
N LEU A 22 -13.19 2.88 -6.49
CA LEU A 22 -13.70 2.90 -5.12
C LEU A 22 -15.16 3.32 -5.13
N ARG A 23 -15.97 2.82 -4.20
CA ARG A 23 -17.38 3.19 -4.08
C ARG A 23 -17.54 4.29 -3.03
N LEU A 24 -18.23 5.38 -3.38
CA LEU A 24 -18.53 6.43 -2.42
C LEU A 24 -19.41 5.93 -1.26
N GLY A 25 -19.11 6.41 -0.06
CA GLY A 25 -19.75 5.98 1.18
C GLY A 25 -19.14 4.71 1.80
N ARG A 26 -18.15 4.07 1.15
CA ARG A 26 -17.43 2.92 1.70
C ARG A 26 -15.95 3.01 1.32
N PHE A 27 -15.13 3.45 2.28
CA PHE A 27 -13.68 3.31 2.19
C PHE A 27 -13.17 2.65 3.47
N THR A 28 -12.94 1.36 3.36
CA THR A 28 -12.56 0.46 4.46
C THR A 28 -11.05 0.28 4.52
N LYS A 29 -10.56 -0.20 5.67
CA LYS A 29 -9.14 -0.52 5.84
C LYS A 29 -8.69 -1.57 4.83
N GLU A 30 -9.55 -2.54 4.52
CA GLU A 30 -9.29 -3.58 3.52
C GLU A 30 -9.10 -3.01 2.11
N GLU A 31 -9.91 -2.02 1.73
CA GLU A 31 -9.75 -1.30 0.45
C GLU A 31 -8.44 -0.50 0.44
N GLN A 32 -8.13 0.21 1.52
CA GLN A 32 -6.87 0.93 1.69
C GLN A 32 -5.66 -0.01 1.54
N ASP A 33 -5.67 -1.13 2.26
CA ASP A 33 -4.60 -2.13 2.25
C ASP A 33 -4.46 -2.78 0.87
N THR A 34 -5.58 -2.98 0.16
CA THR A 34 -5.57 -3.52 -1.20
C THR A 34 -4.89 -2.56 -2.18
N VAL A 35 -5.21 -1.25 -2.11
CA VAL A 35 -4.56 -0.23 -2.96
C VAL A 35 -3.08 -0.14 -2.63
N LYS A 36 -2.70 -0.09 -1.34
CA LYS A 36 -1.29 -0.06 -0.90
C LYS A 36 -0.52 -1.29 -1.39
N MET A 37 -1.10 -2.48 -1.25
CA MET A 37 -0.51 -3.73 -1.73
C MET A 37 -0.34 -3.72 -3.26
N PHE A 38 -1.29 -3.16 -4.00
CA PHE A 38 -1.17 -3.04 -5.46
C PHE A 38 0.00 -2.11 -5.83
N LEU A 39 0.06 -0.91 -5.25
CA LEU A 39 1.14 0.05 -5.49
C LEU A 39 2.51 -0.57 -5.15
N GLU A 40 2.62 -1.33 -4.06
CA GLU A 40 3.86 -2.03 -3.70
C GLU A 40 4.26 -3.08 -4.76
N LYS A 41 3.28 -3.86 -5.27
CA LYS A 41 3.54 -4.95 -6.22
C LYS A 41 3.89 -4.46 -7.61
N PHE A 42 3.23 -3.41 -8.09
CA PHE A 42 3.46 -2.83 -9.41
C PHE A 42 4.52 -1.72 -9.38
N GLY A 43 4.97 -1.35 -8.18
CA GLY A 43 5.98 -0.33 -7.94
C GLY A 43 5.44 1.07 -8.16
N GLU A 44 6.14 2.05 -7.60
CA GLU A 44 5.75 3.47 -7.60
C GLU A 44 5.48 4.03 -9.00
N ARG A 45 6.08 3.45 -10.05
CA ARG A 45 5.83 3.88 -11.43
C ARG A 45 4.40 3.64 -11.91
N VAL A 46 3.68 2.69 -11.32
CA VAL A 46 2.29 2.41 -11.74
C VAL A 46 1.40 3.60 -11.47
N SER A 47 1.66 4.35 -10.40
CA SER A 47 0.81 5.48 -10.02
C SER A 47 0.80 6.55 -11.10
N ARG A 48 1.91 6.75 -11.83
CA ARG A 48 2.00 7.68 -12.98
C ARG A 48 0.98 7.40 -14.07
N TYR A 49 0.55 6.15 -14.22
CA TYR A 49 -0.44 5.70 -15.21
C TYR A 49 -1.82 5.49 -14.58
N SER A 50 -2.06 5.98 -13.36
CA SER A 50 -3.25 5.63 -12.59
C SER A 50 -4.14 6.82 -12.26
N ILE A 51 -5.44 6.58 -12.22
CA ILE A 51 -6.47 7.54 -11.77
C ILE A 51 -7.35 6.84 -10.73
N MET A 52 -7.65 7.52 -9.63
CA MET A 52 -8.65 7.06 -8.66
C MET A 52 -10.06 7.39 -9.17
N LEU A 53 -10.93 6.39 -9.30
CA LEU A 53 -12.29 6.55 -9.77
C LEU A 53 -13.27 6.29 -8.62
N PHE A 54 -13.95 7.33 -8.17
CA PHE A 54 -14.99 7.26 -7.15
C PHE A 54 -16.35 7.02 -7.80
N THR A 55 -16.89 5.81 -7.69
CA THR A 55 -18.21 5.46 -8.23
C THR A 55 -19.33 5.82 -7.27
N HIS A 56 -20.57 5.83 -7.78
CA HIS A 56 -21.77 6.23 -7.05
C HIS A 56 -21.70 7.71 -6.64
N GLY A 57 -21.36 8.58 -7.60
CA GLY A 57 -21.32 10.03 -7.41
C GLY A 57 -22.62 10.61 -6.82
N ASP A 58 -23.76 9.99 -7.11
CA ASP A 58 -25.06 10.30 -6.53
C ASP A 58 -25.09 10.29 -5.00
N LYS A 59 -24.20 9.51 -4.37
CA LYS A 59 -24.11 9.38 -2.90
C LYS A 59 -23.51 10.59 -2.21
N LEU A 60 -22.83 11.47 -2.95
CA LEU A 60 -22.31 12.73 -2.40
C LEU A 60 -23.43 13.70 -2.00
N LYS A 61 -24.59 13.66 -2.67
CA LYS A 61 -25.72 14.58 -2.44
C LYS A 61 -25.25 16.05 -2.44
N THR A 62 -25.21 16.70 -1.27
CA THR A 62 -24.77 18.08 -1.08
C THR A 62 -23.30 18.20 -0.67
N GLN A 63 -22.64 17.09 -0.35
CA GLN A 63 -21.25 17.04 0.06
C GLN A 63 -20.33 17.11 -1.18
N SER A 64 -19.26 17.90 -1.12
CA SER A 64 -18.23 17.84 -2.16
C SER A 64 -17.37 16.57 -2.06
N ILE A 65 -16.71 16.18 -3.15
CA ILE A 65 -15.77 15.05 -3.11
C ILE A 65 -14.55 15.38 -2.24
N GLU A 66 -14.13 16.64 -2.22
CA GLU A 66 -13.04 17.15 -1.39
C GLU A 66 -13.37 17.00 0.11
N GLU A 67 -14.60 17.33 0.52
CA GLU A 67 -15.11 17.09 1.89
C GLU A 67 -15.19 15.60 2.24
N PHE A 68 -15.42 14.73 1.27
CA PHE A 68 -15.41 13.28 1.51
C PHE A 68 -13.98 12.78 1.74
N ILE A 69 -13.04 13.22 0.92
CA ILE A 69 -11.63 12.86 1.01
C ILE A 69 -11.02 13.35 2.33
N SER A 70 -11.32 14.59 2.73
CA SER A 70 -10.71 15.21 3.92
C SER A 70 -11.01 14.48 5.23
N LYS A 71 -12.07 13.66 5.26
CA LYS A 71 -12.49 12.87 6.43
C LYS A 71 -11.65 11.61 6.66
N ASN A 72 -10.78 11.22 5.73
CA ASN A 72 -10.00 9.98 5.83
C ASN A 72 -8.53 10.20 5.45
N GLU A 73 -7.65 10.28 6.47
CA GLU A 73 -6.20 10.45 6.30
C GLU A 73 -5.57 9.36 5.41
N GLY A 74 -6.06 8.12 5.52
CA GLY A 74 -5.59 7.01 4.71
C GLY A 74 -5.91 7.16 3.22
N LEU A 75 -7.07 7.75 2.90
CA LEU A 75 -7.46 8.06 1.53
C LEU A 75 -6.64 9.24 0.98
N ILE A 76 -6.38 10.25 1.82
CA ILE A 76 -5.51 11.38 1.48
C ILE A 76 -4.10 10.88 1.11
N GLU A 77 -3.50 10.03 1.94
CA GLU A 77 -2.17 9.42 1.69
C GLU A 77 -2.14 8.65 0.36
N ILE A 78 -3.19 7.89 0.06
CA ILE A 78 -3.30 7.19 -1.21
C ILE A 78 -3.40 8.18 -2.37
N LEU A 79 -4.26 9.19 -2.29
CA LEU A 79 -4.42 10.16 -3.39
C LEU A 79 -3.14 10.93 -3.69
N TYR A 80 -2.32 11.24 -2.67
CA TYR A 80 -0.98 11.79 -2.90
C TYR A 80 -0.11 10.88 -3.78
N SER A 81 -0.18 9.56 -3.58
CA SER A 81 0.55 8.60 -4.42
C SER A 81 0.10 8.65 -5.88
N PHE A 82 -1.13 9.10 -6.15
CA PHE A 82 -1.73 9.24 -7.47
C PHE A 82 -1.55 10.66 -8.06
N SER A 83 -0.74 11.51 -7.43
CA SER A 83 -0.62 12.93 -7.79
C SER A 83 -1.96 13.67 -7.72
N ASN A 84 -2.81 13.31 -6.75
CA ASN A 84 -4.16 13.83 -6.57
C ASN A 84 -5.08 13.67 -7.80
N ARG A 85 -4.80 12.70 -8.68
CA ARG A 85 -5.64 12.41 -9.84
C ARG A 85 -6.80 11.52 -9.43
N TYR A 86 -7.99 12.13 -9.32
CA TYR A 86 -9.24 11.43 -9.12
C TYR A 86 -10.36 11.94 -10.02
N HIS A 87 -11.41 11.13 -10.16
CA HIS A 87 -12.64 11.48 -10.87
C HIS A 87 -13.83 10.83 -10.16
N VAL A 88 -14.97 11.53 -10.12
CA VAL A 88 -16.23 11.01 -9.57
C VAL A 88 -17.10 10.56 -10.72
N PHE A 89 -17.67 9.36 -10.61
CA PHE A 89 -18.46 8.74 -11.65
C PHE A 89 -19.78 8.19 -11.08
N ASN A 90 -20.90 8.58 -11.65
CA ASN A 90 -22.22 8.03 -11.41
C ASN A 90 -22.56 7.02 -12.50
N ASN A 91 -22.66 5.74 -12.10
CA ASN A 91 -22.96 4.64 -13.02
C ASN A 91 -24.47 4.49 -13.30
N GLU A 92 -25.33 5.20 -12.55
CA GLU A 92 -26.80 5.11 -12.68
C GLU A 92 -27.35 6.05 -13.76
N THR A 93 -26.48 6.86 -14.38
CA THR A 93 -26.86 7.87 -15.36
C THR A 93 -26.11 7.66 -16.67
N ASP A 94 -26.82 7.71 -17.79
CA ASP A 94 -26.20 7.79 -19.12
C ASP A 94 -25.80 9.25 -19.42
N ASP A 95 -24.81 9.73 -18.67
CA ASP A 95 -24.29 11.09 -18.82
C ASP A 95 -23.05 11.10 -19.74
N ALA A 96 -23.19 11.70 -20.91
CA ALA A 96 -22.12 11.84 -21.89
C ALA A 96 -21.02 12.79 -21.41
N GLU A 97 -21.38 13.82 -20.65
CA GLU A 97 -20.43 14.83 -20.17
C GLU A 97 -19.44 14.22 -19.19
N GLN A 98 -19.94 13.46 -18.21
CA GLN A 98 -19.11 12.71 -17.28
C GLN A 98 -18.14 11.75 -17.99
N ARG A 99 -18.61 11.06 -19.05
CA ARG A 99 -17.73 10.17 -19.85
C ARG A 99 -16.63 10.96 -20.53
N ASN A 100 -16.96 12.10 -21.14
CA ASN A 100 -16.00 12.95 -21.82
C ASN A 100 -14.95 13.49 -20.84
N GLN A 101 -15.36 13.97 -19.68
CA GLN A 101 -14.45 14.45 -18.63
C GLN A 101 -13.50 13.36 -18.11
N LEU A 102 -13.98 12.12 -17.97
CA LEU A 102 -13.13 10.99 -17.62
C LEU A 102 -12.11 10.70 -18.74
N MET A 103 -12.56 10.71 -20.00
CA MET A 103 -11.68 10.50 -21.16
C MET A 103 -10.61 11.59 -21.28
N GLU A 104 -10.95 12.85 -21.07
CA GLU A 104 -10.00 13.97 -21.06
C GLU A 104 -8.92 13.79 -19.98
N LYS A 105 -9.32 13.38 -18.76
CA LYS A 105 -8.37 13.06 -17.69
C LYS A 105 -7.45 11.90 -18.07
N MET A 106 -7.96 10.86 -18.72
CA MET A 106 -7.15 9.76 -19.23
C MET A 106 -6.15 10.23 -20.28
N ILE A 107 -6.59 11.02 -21.26
CA ILE A 107 -5.74 11.59 -22.31
C ILE A 107 -4.64 12.47 -21.68
N SER A 108 -4.98 13.27 -20.68
CA SER A 108 -4.01 14.08 -19.93
C SER A 108 -2.91 13.19 -19.32
N VAL A 109 -3.29 12.13 -18.61
CA VAL A 109 -2.32 11.18 -18.02
C VAL A 109 -1.45 10.51 -19.08
N ILE A 110 -2.01 10.18 -20.25
CA ILE A 110 -1.25 9.61 -21.36
C ILE A 110 -0.22 10.62 -21.88
N ASN A 111 -0.62 11.88 -22.05
CA ASN A 111 0.25 12.96 -22.50
C ASN A 111 1.37 13.28 -21.50
N GLU A 112 1.08 13.31 -20.20
CA GLU A 112 2.07 13.41 -19.11
C GLU A 112 3.13 12.29 -19.19
N ASN A 113 2.73 11.11 -19.68
CA ASN A 113 3.62 9.98 -19.91
C ASN A 113 4.13 9.88 -21.36
N LYS A 114 4.02 10.97 -22.13
CA LYS A 114 4.51 11.10 -23.53
C LYS A 114 3.96 10.03 -24.47
N GLY A 115 2.69 9.66 -24.30
CA GLY A 115 2.06 8.57 -25.06
C GLY A 115 2.52 7.17 -24.64
N GLY A 116 3.34 7.06 -23.59
CA GLY A 116 3.83 5.79 -23.10
C GLY A 116 2.77 5.00 -22.32
N TYR A 117 3.09 3.73 -22.07
CA TYR A 117 2.26 2.78 -21.33
C TYR A 117 3.11 2.05 -20.28
N TYR A 118 2.43 1.45 -19.30
CA TYR A 118 3.10 0.65 -18.29
C TYR A 118 3.52 -0.71 -18.87
N THR A 119 4.80 -1.06 -18.75
CA THR A 119 5.37 -2.23 -19.44
C THR A 119 5.64 -3.41 -18.51
N ASN A 120 5.70 -4.62 -19.07
CA ASN A 120 6.18 -5.81 -18.34
C ASN A 120 7.58 -5.60 -17.75
N LYS A 121 8.47 -4.85 -18.43
CA LYS A 121 9.79 -4.49 -17.89
C LYS A 121 9.69 -3.65 -16.62
N MET A 122 8.70 -2.75 -16.51
CA MET A 122 8.46 -1.98 -15.29
C MET A 122 7.93 -2.88 -14.16
N LEU A 123 7.00 -3.79 -14.49
CA LEU A 123 6.48 -4.77 -13.52
C LEU A 123 7.58 -5.69 -12.98
N ASP A 124 8.46 -6.19 -13.83
CA ASP A 124 9.57 -7.05 -13.39
C ASP A 124 10.58 -6.30 -12.53
N ARG A 125 10.84 -5.03 -12.84
CA ARG A 125 11.65 -4.15 -11.96
C ARG A 125 10.98 -3.98 -10.59
N ALA A 126 9.68 -3.73 -10.56
CA ALA A 126 8.93 -3.61 -9.31
C ALA A 126 8.99 -4.88 -8.46
N LYS A 127 8.77 -6.05 -9.06
CA LYS A 127 8.90 -7.36 -8.39
C LYS A 127 10.30 -7.55 -7.79
N LYS A 128 11.36 -7.23 -8.54
CA LYS A 128 12.75 -7.33 -8.06
C LYS A 128 13.01 -6.40 -6.86
N ILE A 129 12.51 -5.17 -6.91
CA ILE A 129 12.64 -4.21 -5.81
C ILE A 129 11.88 -4.69 -4.57
N SER A 130 10.61 -5.10 -4.70
CA SER A 130 9.82 -5.61 -3.58
C SER A 130 10.47 -6.85 -2.95
N LYS A 131 10.98 -7.79 -3.77
CA LYS A 131 11.72 -8.97 -3.28
C LYS A 131 12.96 -8.58 -2.47
N LYS A 132 13.80 -7.67 -3.00
CA LYS A 132 15.00 -7.18 -2.28
C LYS A 132 14.64 -6.45 -0.97
N LYS A 133 13.59 -5.62 -0.96
CA LYS A 133 13.11 -4.94 0.25
C LYS A 133 12.67 -5.96 1.31
N LYS A 134 11.92 -7.00 0.92
CA LYS A 134 11.48 -8.09 1.82
C LYS A 134 12.65 -8.89 2.38
N GLU A 135 13.63 -9.23 1.55
CA GLU A 135 14.84 -9.95 1.99
C GLU A 135 15.67 -9.11 2.97
N LYS A 136 15.80 -7.80 2.73
CA LYS A 136 16.50 -6.87 3.63
C LYS A 136 15.78 -6.76 4.98
N ALA A 137 14.47 -6.50 4.96
CA ALA A 137 13.66 -6.40 6.17
C ALA A 137 13.72 -7.71 7.00
N LEU A 138 13.67 -8.87 6.35
CA LEU A 138 13.78 -10.16 7.03
C LEU A 138 15.15 -10.35 7.71
N LYS A 139 16.23 -9.90 7.07
CA LYS A 139 17.57 -9.95 7.67
C LYS A 139 17.68 -9.03 8.88
N GLU A 140 17.17 -7.81 8.78
CA GLU A 140 17.16 -6.82 9.87
C GLU A 140 16.33 -7.33 11.07
N MET A 141 15.14 -7.88 10.83
CA MET A 141 14.31 -8.49 11.87
C MET A 141 15.03 -9.64 12.59
N LYS A 142 15.75 -10.51 11.86
CA LYS A 142 16.51 -11.62 12.47
C LYS A 142 17.69 -11.14 13.30
N VAL A 143 18.36 -10.07 12.87
CA VAL A 143 19.44 -9.46 13.63
C VAL A 143 18.90 -8.86 14.93
N GLU A 144 17.78 -8.14 14.85
CA GLU A 144 17.17 -7.51 16.02
C GLU A 144 16.65 -8.56 17.02
N GLU A 145 15.99 -9.61 16.52
CA GLU A 145 15.53 -10.71 17.37
C GLU A 145 16.68 -11.44 18.07
N ARG A 146 17.80 -11.67 17.37
CA ARG A 146 18.99 -12.27 17.97
C ARG A 146 19.58 -11.39 19.08
N LYS A 147 19.60 -10.06 18.90
CA LYS A 147 20.04 -9.12 19.94
C LYS A 147 19.11 -9.17 21.15
N ARG A 148 17.79 -9.16 20.92
CA ARG A 148 16.78 -9.24 21.97
C ARG A 148 16.91 -10.52 22.80
N ILE A 149 17.03 -11.67 22.14
CA ILE A 149 17.25 -12.97 22.80
C ILE A 149 18.56 -12.95 23.61
N ASN A 150 19.63 -12.37 23.09
CA ASN A 150 20.92 -12.31 23.79
C ASN A 150 20.86 -11.41 25.04
N SER A 151 20.18 -10.26 24.97
CA SER A 151 19.98 -9.38 26.13
C SER A 151 19.19 -10.09 27.23
N MET A 152 18.05 -10.68 26.87
CA MET A 152 17.22 -11.43 27.82
C MET A 152 17.98 -12.58 28.49
N LYS A 153 18.82 -13.30 27.72
CA LYS A 153 19.69 -14.36 28.28
C LYS A 153 20.72 -13.81 29.26
N ALA A 154 21.30 -12.64 29.00
CA ALA A 154 22.26 -12.01 29.90
C ALA A 154 21.60 -11.52 31.20
N GLU A 155 20.40 -10.95 31.11
CA GLU A 155 19.59 -10.51 32.26
C GLU A 155 19.22 -11.70 33.16
N VAL A 156 18.63 -12.76 32.59
CA VAL A 156 18.29 -13.98 33.34
C VAL A 156 19.51 -14.60 34.00
N LYS A 157 20.65 -14.65 33.31
CA LYS A 157 21.90 -15.16 33.87
C LYS A 157 22.37 -14.31 35.07
N THR A 158 22.24 -12.99 34.97
CA THR A 158 22.62 -12.07 36.05
C THR A 158 21.72 -12.24 37.27
N GLU A 159 20.41 -12.35 37.07
CA GLU A 159 19.45 -12.63 38.15
C GLU A 159 19.69 -13.99 38.82
N MET A 160 20.00 -15.03 38.04
CA MET A 160 20.33 -16.35 38.56
C MET A 160 21.57 -16.32 39.47
N LEU A 161 22.60 -15.55 39.11
CA LEU A 161 23.81 -15.39 39.93
C LEU A 161 23.49 -14.68 41.26
N LEU A 162 22.75 -13.57 41.21
CA LEU A 162 22.34 -12.81 42.40
C LEU A 162 21.42 -13.62 43.35
N ASN A 163 20.57 -14.48 42.81
CA ASN A 163 19.70 -15.35 43.61
C ASN A 163 20.46 -16.57 44.18
N GLY A 164 21.43 -17.11 43.44
CA GLY A 164 22.27 -18.21 43.90
C GLY A 164 23.19 -17.83 45.06
N GLU A 165 23.59 -16.56 45.17
CA GLU A 165 24.35 -16.02 46.31
C GLU A 165 23.47 -15.88 47.57
N ARG A 166 22.23 -15.37 47.43
CA ARG A 166 21.28 -15.25 48.54
C ARG A 166 20.90 -16.58 49.22
N VAL A 167 20.92 -17.70 48.49
CA VAL A 167 20.64 -19.03 49.07
C VAL A 167 21.82 -19.56 49.91
N ARG A 168 23.06 -19.08 49.69
CA ARG A 168 24.24 -19.51 50.46
C ARG A 168 24.37 -18.78 51.79
N GLU A 169 23.93 -17.52 51.87
CA GLU A 169 23.98 -16.74 53.12
C GLU A 169 22.93 -17.19 54.15
N ASN A 170 21.85 -17.86 53.74
CA ASN A 170 20.81 -18.36 54.65
C ASN A 170 21.04 -19.79 55.15
N LYS A 171 22.28 -20.32 55.13
CA LYS A 171 22.57 -21.60 55.82
C LYS A 171 22.56 -21.39 57.33
N CYS A 172 21.40 -21.71 57.91
CA CYS A 172 21.11 -21.80 59.33
C CYS A 172 22.28 -22.39 60.14
N VAL A 173 22.83 -21.61 61.07
CA VAL A 173 23.74 -22.10 62.11
C VAL A 173 22.86 -22.80 63.14
N VAL A 174 22.90 -24.12 63.15
CA VAL A 174 22.22 -24.92 64.17
C VAL A 174 23.17 -24.99 65.37
N GLN A 175 22.71 -24.50 66.53
CA GLN A 175 23.40 -24.58 67.83
C GLN A 175 23.46 -26.01 68.35
#